data_AF-A0A944QWR4-F1
#
_entry.id   AF-A0A944QWR4-F1
#
_cell.length_a   1.000
_cell.length_b   1.000
_cell.length_c   1.000
_cell.angle_alpha   90.00
_cell.angle_beta   90.00
_cell.angle_gamma   90.00
#
_symmetry.space_group_name_H-M   'P 1'
#
loop_
_entity.id
_entity.type
_entity.pdbx_description
1 polymer ?
#
loop_
_entity_poly.entity_id
_entity_poly.type
_entity_poly.pdbx_seq_one_letter_code
_entity_poly.pdbx_strand_id
1 'polypeptide(L)'
;DIEFMVQYTVLRWAHDYPDLLVWSDNIRLLETLSKLGLLDDHAAERMMGIYKVLRAAYHRSALQDLPALVESEKLSEERALVQDIWSCLMQNKKTEREMFQ
;
A
#
# COMPACT_ATOMS: atom_id res chain seq x y z
N ASP A 1 -0.14 -7.31 2.87
CA ASP A 1 -0.93 -6.72 1.76
C ASP A 1 -0.39 -5.37 1.30
N ILE A 2 -0.37 -4.32 2.14
CA ILE A 2 0.14 -2.99 1.74
C ILE A 2 1.56 -3.08 1.15
N GLU A 3 2.50 -3.71 1.86
CA GLU A 3 3.88 -3.90 1.39
C GLU A 3 3.95 -4.59 0.02
N PHE A 4 3.15 -5.63 -0.15
CA PHE A 4 3.11 -6.38 -1.39
C PHE A 4 2.52 -5.55 -2.54
N MET A 5 1.44 -4.79 -2.30
CA MET A 5 0.86 -3.90 -3.30
C MET A 5 1.88 -2.85 -3.75
N VAL A 6 2.59 -2.22 -2.81
CA VAL A 6 3.65 -1.25 -3.14
C VAL A 6 4.75 -1.91 -3.97
N GLN A 7 5.30 -3.04 -3.53
CA GLN A 7 6.33 -3.78 -4.26
C GLN A 7 5.88 -4.19 -5.67
N TYR A 8 4.65 -4.69 -5.80
CA TYR A 8 4.05 -5.02 -7.09
C TYR A 8 3.99 -3.80 -8.01
N THR A 9 3.47 -2.67 -7.53
CA THR A 9 3.36 -1.45 -8.34
C THR A 9 4.73 -0.90 -8.76
N VAL A 10 5.73 -0.96 -7.88
CA VAL A 10 7.11 -0.61 -8.23
C VAL A 10 7.64 -1.52 -9.33
N LEU A 11 7.53 -2.84 -9.18
CA LEU A 11 7.99 -3.79 -10.20
C LEU A 11 7.27 -3.61 -11.54
N ARG A 12 5.99 -3.24 -11.49
CA ARG A 12 5.15 -3.01 -12.68
C ARG A 12 5.59 -1.78 -13.48
N TRP A 13 6.00 -0.70 -12.82
CA TRP A 13 6.18 0.62 -13.46
C TRP A 13 7.59 1.20 -13.38
N ALA A 14 8.51 0.60 -12.63
CA ALA A 14 9.85 1.15 -12.45
C ALA A 14 10.67 1.27 -13.75
N HIS A 15 10.31 0.54 -14.81
CA HIS A 15 10.94 0.69 -16.12
C HIS A 15 10.62 2.05 -16.76
N ASP A 16 9.34 2.43 -16.74
CA ASP A 16 8.85 3.68 -17.35
C ASP A 16 9.01 4.89 -16.41
N TYR A 17 9.02 4.63 -15.09
CA TYR A 17 9.10 5.65 -14.05
C TYR A 17 10.26 5.38 -13.07
N PRO A 18 11.50 5.80 -13.43
CA PRO A 18 12.70 5.59 -12.60
C PRO A 18 12.62 6.23 -11.21
N ASP A 19 11.76 7.24 -10.99
CA ASP A 19 11.50 7.86 -9.69
C ASP A 19 11.09 6.84 -8.61
N LEU A 20 10.50 5.70 -9.02
CA LEU A 20 10.14 4.60 -8.12
C LEU A 20 11.35 3.85 -7.55
N LEU A 21 12.55 4.05 -8.09
CA LEU A 21 13.79 3.41 -7.64
C LEU A 21 14.59 4.25 -6.65
N VAL A 22 14.14 5.49 -6.36
CA VAL A 22 14.85 6.42 -5.47
C VAL A 22 14.74 5.99 -4.00
N TRP A 23 13.62 5.40 -3.62
CA TRP A 23 13.30 5.05 -2.24
C TRP A 23 12.94 3.58 -2.10
N SER A 24 13.14 3.04 -0.90
CA SER A 24 12.77 1.65 -0.59
C SER A 24 11.69 1.52 0.48
N ASP A 25 11.30 2.61 1.15
CA ASP A 25 10.23 2.58 2.15
C ASP A 25 8.86 2.88 1.54
N ASN A 26 7.84 2.22 2.09
CA ASN A 26 6.48 2.25 1.55
C ASN A 26 5.84 3.63 1.56
N ILE A 27 6.15 4.49 2.54
CA ILE A 27 5.51 5.81 2.63
C ILE A 27 5.98 6.67 1.46
N ARG A 28 7.29 6.80 1.25
CA ARG A 28 7.81 7.57 0.11
C ARG A 28 7.45 6.94 -1.23
N LEU A 29 7.39 5.61 -1.31
CA LEU A 29 6.93 4.94 -2.53
C LEU A 29 5.44 5.22 -2.82
N LEU A 30 4.57 5.20 -1.81
CA LEU A 30 3.15 5.56 -1.98
C LEU A 30 2.97 7.03 -2.39
N GLU A 31 3.75 7.95 -1.80
CA GLU A 31 3.77 9.35 -2.23
C GLU A 31 4.24 9.50 -3.68
N THR A 32 5.27 8.77 -4.10
CA THR A 32 5.75 8.81 -5.48
C THR A 32 4.71 8.24 -6.44
N LEU A 33 4.06 7.11 -6.10
CA LEU A 33 3.02 6.50 -6.93
C LEU A 33 1.83 7.44 -7.15
N SER A 34 1.40 8.17 -6.10
CA SER A 34 0.37 9.20 -6.21
C SER A 34 0.82 10.40 -7.05
N LYS A 35 2.03 10.94 -6.81
CA LYS A 35 2.59 12.05 -7.61
C LYS A 35 2.69 11.75 -9.10
N LEU A 36 2.93 10.49 -9.46
CA LEU A 36 3.02 10.02 -10.84
C LEU A 36 1.65 9.67 -11.45
N GLY A 37 0.56 9.75 -10.68
CA GLY A 37 -0.79 9.37 -11.12
C GLY A 37 -0.98 7.86 -11.33
N LEU A 38 -0.07 7.02 -10.81
CA LEU A 38 -0.11 5.57 -10.92
C LEU A 38 -1.00 4.91 -9.86
N LEU A 39 -1.28 5.65 -8.79
CA LEU A 39 -2.22 5.28 -7.74
C LEU A 39 -3.10 6.49 -7.43
N ASP A 40 -4.40 6.27 -7.24
CA ASP A 40 -5.33 7.31 -6.81
C ASP A 40 -4.85 7.96 -5.49
N ASP A 41 -4.91 9.30 -5.43
CA ASP A 41 -4.39 10.07 -4.30
C ASP A 41 -5.06 9.69 -2.97
N HIS A 42 -6.39 9.48 -2.99
CA HIS A 42 -7.11 9.07 -1.79
C HIS A 42 -6.76 7.64 -1.38
N ALA A 43 -6.54 6.73 -2.35
CA ALA A 43 -6.06 5.39 -2.06
C ALA A 43 -4.66 5.41 -1.43
N ALA A 44 -3.73 6.19 -1.99
CA ALA A 44 -2.37 6.34 -1.47
C ALA A 44 -2.38 6.90 -0.04
N GLU A 45 -3.14 7.98 0.21
CA GLU A 45 -3.28 8.59 1.53
C GLU A 45 -3.83 7.61 2.58
N ARG A 46 -4.89 6.86 2.23
CA ARG A 46 -5.47 5.82 3.10
C ARG A 46 -4.46 4.71 3.40
N MET A 47 -3.74 4.21 2.39
CA MET A 47 -2.71 3.18 2.59
C MET A 47 -1.59 3.67 3.51
N MET A 48 -1.13 4.91 3.35
CA MET A 48 -0.12 5.51 4.21
C MET A 48 -0.60 5.62 5.67
N GLY A 49 -1.84 6.06 5.87
CA GLY A 49 -2.47 6.14 7.19
C GLY A 49 -2.54 4.78 7.86
N ILE A 50 -3.09 3.78 7.17
CA ILE A 50 -3.23 2.41 7.68
C ILE A 50 -1.87 1.79 7.97
N TYR A 51 -0.88 1.98 7.10
CA TYR A 51 0.48 1.48 7.34
C TYR A 51 1.08 2.04 8.63
N LYS A 52 0.88 3.34 8.92
CA LYS A 52 1.33 3.96 10.16
C LYS A 52 0.60 3.38 11.39
N VAL A 53 -0.71 3.15 11.30
CA VAL A 53 -1.50 2.52 12.39
C VAL A 53 -0.99 1.11 12.68
N LEU A 54 -0.84 0.28 11.64
CA LEU A 54 -0.35 -1.10 11.77
C LEU A 54 1.07 -1.13 12.36
N ARG A 55 1.96 -0.28 11.85
CA ARG A 55 3.34 -0.18 12.34
C ARG A 55 3.40 0.27 13.79
N ALA A 56 2.55 1.22 14.20
CA ALA A 56 2.46 1.66 15.59
C ALA A 56 1.93 0.54 16.51
N ALA A 57 0.92 -0.23 16.07
CA ALA A 57 0.41 -1.36 16.82
C ALA A 57 1.49 -2.44 17.00
N TYR A 58 2.21 -2.78 15.94
CA TYR A 58 3.34 -3.71 15.97
C TYR A 58 4.42 -3.27 16.98
N HIS A 59 4.84 -1.99 16.91
CA HIS A 59 5.85 -1.45 17.83
C HIS A 59 5.41 -1.48 19.28
N ARG A 60 4.12 -1.19 19.57
CA ARG A 60 3.59 -1.30 20.94
C ARG A 60 3.66 -2.74 21.47
N SER A 61 3.27 -3.73 20.66
CA SER A 61 3.37 -5.14 21.06
C SER A 61 4.82 -5.55 21.31
N ALA A 62 5.74 -5.15 20.43
CA ALA A 62 7.17 -5.45 20.57
C ALA A 62 7.77 -4.84 21.85
N LEU A 63 7.39 -3.62 22.22
CA LEU A 63 7.83 -2.98 23.47
C LEU A 63 7.32 -3.67 24.74
N GLN A 64 6.22 -4.42 24.63
CA GLN A 64 5.61 -5.15 25.73
C GLN A 64 6.00 -6.63 25.76
N ASP A 65 6.90 -7.06 24.87
CA ASP A 65 7.26 -8.47 24.63
C ASP A 65 6.04 -9.37 24.37
N LEU A 66 5.02 -8.79 23.74
CA LEU A 66 3.79 -9.47 23.35
C LEU A 66 3.86 -9.87 21.87
N PRO A 67 3.15 -10.95 21.47
CA PRO A 67 2.98 -11.28 20.07
C PRO A 67 2.45 -10.08 19.27
N ALA A 68 2.89 -9.96 18.02
CA ALA A 68 2.39 -8.98 17.05
C ALA A 68 0.97 -9.31 16.54
N LEU A 69 0.08 -9.65 17.46
CA LEU A 69 -1.32 -9.97 17.23
C LEU A 69 -2.17 -8.86 17.82
N VAL A 70 -3.17 -8.45 17.06
CA VAL A 70 -4.19 -7.48 17.48
C VAL A 70 -5.54 -8.18 17.35
N GLU A 71 -6.45 -7.94 18.30
CA GLU A 71 -7.83 -8.41 18.21
C GLU A 71 -8.44 -8.02 16.86
N SER A 72 -9.18 -8.95 16.27
CA SER A 72 -9.69 -8.80 14.89
C SER A 72 -10.58 -7.57 14.74
N GLU A 73 -11.29 -7.21 15.80
CA GLU A 73 -12.25 -6.12 15.87
C GLU A 73 -11.56 -4.75 15.90
N LYS A 74 -10.39 -4.65 16.53
CA LYS A 74 -9.69 -3.38 16.79
C LYS A 74 -9.21 -2.67 15.52
N LEU A 75 -8.95 -3.41 14.44
CA LEU A 75 -8.49 -2.88 13.16
C LEU A 75 -9.33 -3.42 11.99
N SER A 76 -10.61 -3.67 12.26
CA SER A 76 -11.54 -4.25 11.29
C SER A 76 -11.80 -3.30 10.11
N GLU A 77 -11.94 -2.00 10.38
CA GLU A 77 -12.13 -0.96 9.35
C GLU A 77 -10.89 -0.82 8.46
N GLU A 78 -9.69 -0.74 9.05
CA GLU A 78 -8.44 -0.66 8.29
C GLU A 78 -8.22 -1.91 7.43
N ARG A 79 -8.55 -3.09 7.97
CA ARG A 79 -8.47 -4.34 7.21
C ARG A 79 -9.41 -4.32 6.01
N ALA A 80 -10.67 -3.92 6.20
CA ALA A 80 -11.64 -3.83 5.12
C ALA A 80 -11.18 -2.86 4.02
N LEU A 81 -10.66 -1.69 4.41
CA LEU A 81 -10.11 -0.72 3.46
C LEU A 81 -8.92 -1.27 2.66
N VAL A 82 -8.00 -2.01 3.30
CA VAL A 82 -6.88 -2.64 2.59
C VAL A 82 -7.38 -3.72 1.62
N GLN A 83 -8.40 -4.48 1.99
CA GLN A 83 -9.01 -5.48 1.12
C GLN A 83 -9.69 -4.85 -0.10
N ASP A 84 -10.40 -3.75 0.07
CA ASP A 84 -11.04 -3.02 -1.03
C ASP A 84 -10.00 -2.49 -2.03
N ILE A 85 -8.92 -1.89 -1.51
CA ILE A 85 -7.81 -1.39 -2.34
C ILE A 85 -7.11 -2.55 -3.05
N TRP A 86 -6.90 -3.67 -2.36
CA TRP A 86 -6.34 -4.88 -2.95
C TRP A 86 -7.19 -5.39 -4.12
N SER A 87 -8.50 -5.51 -3.94
CA SER A 87 -9.42 -5.92 -5.00
C SER A 87 -9.37 -4.93 -6.18
N CYS A 88 -9.30 -3.63 -5.92
CA CYS A 88 -9.17 -2.63 -6.98
C CYS A 88 -7.85 -2.74 -7.76
N LEU A 89 -6.71 -2.95 -7.08
CA LEU A 89 -5.39 -2.98 -7.72
C LEU A 89 -5.06 -4.32 -8.38
N MET A 90 -5.47 -5.44 -7.79
CA MET A 90 -5.02 -6.78 -8.19
C MET A 90 -6.05 -7.52 -9.04
N GLN A 91 -7.34 -7.22 -8.93
CA GLN A 91 -8.41 -7.98 -9.59
C GLN A 91 -9.04 -7.21 -10.75
N ASN A 92 -8.72 -5.93 -10.90
CA ASN A 92 -9.29 -5.09 -11.94
C ASN A 92 -8.53 -5.29 -13.26
N LYS A 93 -9.11 -6.10 -14.16
CA LYS A 93 -8.57 -6.44 -15.49
C LYS A 93 -8.49 -5.27 -16.48
N LYS A 94 -8.81 -4.04 -16.06
CA LYS A 94 -8.92 -2.88 -16.96
C LYS A 94 -7.59 -2.34 -17.47
N THR A 95 -6.47 -2.61 -16.80
CA THR A 95 -5.18 -2.00 -17.15
C THR A 95 -4.42 -2.73 -18.29
N GLU A 96 -5.02 -3.70 -18.96
CA GLU A 96 -4.37 -4.40 -20.09
C GLU A 96 -4.75 -3.84 -21.48
N ARG A 97 -5.81 -3.03 -21.61
CA ARG A 97 -6.36 -2.67 -22.95
C ARG A 97 -6.35 -1.20 -23.35
N GLU A 98 -6.11 -0.24 -22.46
CA GLU A 98 -6.21 1.19 -22.80
C GLU A 98 -4.86 1.93 -22.92
N MET A 99 -3.72 1.28 -22.64
CA MET A 99 -2.40 1.93 -22.70
C MET A 99 -1.62 1.70 -24.01
N PHE A 100 -2.17 0.95 -24.96
CA PHE A 100 -1.58 0.76 -26.31
C PHE A 100 -2.43 1.37 -27.43
N GLN A 101 -3.23 2.40 -27.14
CA GLN A 101 -3.85 3.26 -28.15
C GLN A 101 -3.24 4.66 -28.12
#